data_AF-A0A0F9NM26-F1
#
_entry.id   AF-A0A0F9NM26-F1
#
_cell.length_a   1.000
_cell.length_b   1.000
_cell.length_c   1.000
_cell.angle_alpha   90.00
_cell.angle_beta   90.00
_cell.angle_gamma   90.00
#
_symmetry.space_group_name_H-M   'P 1'
#
loop_
_entity.id
_entity.type
_entity.pdbx_description
1 polymer ?
#
loop_
_entity_poly.entity_id
_entity_poly.type
_entity_poly.pdbx_seq_one_letter_code
_entity_poly.pdbx_strand_id
1 'polypeptide(L)'
;MDRTRDSLKKVNRFALREYKELHPKSIKVLQVKAKSVLTRGLLPNYHVQEIGHIRFLAVLDRGKEFRIYFFDKNGNNIGGQNYDVTPKFLKKLEKSTVLKTQFPKKTPREFEDSTLLFQKAFSKLFHHINSVLGINHKYPYTILVR
;
A
#
# COMPACT_ATOMS: atom_id res chain seq x y z
N MET A 1 -9.17 -2.71 -24.86
CA MET A 1 -9.91 -3.00 -23.60
C MET A 1 -8.92 -3.34 -22.49
N ASP A 2 -8.94 -2.59 -21.39
CA ASP A 2 -7.95 -2.69 -20.31
C ASP A 2 -8.27 -3.88 -19.37
N ARG A 3 -7.72 -5.07 -19.66
CA ARG A 3 -7.95 -6.33 -18.92
C ARG A 3 -7.25 -6.39 -17.54
N THR A 4 -6.72 -5.28 -17.06
CA THR A 4 -5.87 -5.18 -15.86
C THR A 4 -6.54 -5.73 -14.59
N ARG A 5 -7.86 -5.55 -14.43
CA ARG A 5 -8.60 -6.03 -13.26
C ARG A 5 -8.63 -7.56 -13.16
N ASP A 6 -8.84 -8.25 -14.27
CA ASP A 6 -8.93 -9.71 -14.29
C ASP A 6 -7.56 -10.37 -14.15
N SER A 7 -6.54 -9.76 -14.75
CA SER A 7 -5.15 -10.16 -14.55
C SER A 7 -4.74 -10.04 -13.08
N LEU A 8 -5.06 -8.91 -12.42
CA LEU A 8 -4.78 -8.74 -11.00
C LEU A 8 -5.51 -9.76 -10.12
N LYS A 9 -6.77 -10.12 -10.44
CA LYS A 9 -7.49 -11.19 -9.73
C LYS A 9 -6.80 -12.55 -9.84
N LYS A 10 -6.20 -12.88 -11.00
CA LYS A 10 -5.44 -14.11 -11.18
C LYS A 10 -4.17 -14.11 -10.33
N VAL A 11 -3.41 -13.02 -10.37
CA VAL A 11 -2.18 -12.85 -9.58
C VAL A 11 -2.49 -12.89 -8.07
N ASN A 12 -3.58 -12.25 -7.64
CA ASN A 12 -4.00 -12.28 -6.24
C ASN A 12 -4.44 -13.67 -5.77
N ARG A 13 -5.11 -14.45 -6.63
CA ARG A 13 -5.45 -15.85 -6.33
C ARG A 13 -4.19 -16.71 -6.19
N PHE A 14 -3.22 -16.52 -7.07
CA PHE A 14 -1.92 -17.18 -6.97
C PHE A 14 -1.21 -16.80 -5.66
N ALA A 15 -1.10 -15.51 -5.35
CA ALA A 15 -0.47 -15.02 -4.13
C ALA A 15 -1.16 -15.55 -2.86
N LEU A 16 -2.49 -15.60 -2.84
CA LEU A 16 -3.24 -16.16 -1.71
C LEU A 16 -2.99 -17.66 -1.55
N ARG A 17 -2.94 -18.41 -2.65
CA ARG A 17 -2.64 -19.85 -2.63
C ARG A 17 -1.24 -20.12 -2.10
N GLU A 18 -0.23 -19.46 -2.64
CA GLU A 18 1.16 -19.57 -2.16
C GLU A 18 1.30 -19.18 -0.69
N TYR A 19 0.57 -18.16 -0.23
CA TYR A 19 0.58 -17.76 1.17
C TYR A 19 0.02 -18.86 2.10
N LYS A 20 -1.04 -19.53 1.66
CA LYS A 20 -1.68 -20.61 2.42
C LYS A 20 -0.87 -21.91 2.39
N GLU A 21 -0.19 -22.20 1.30
CA GLU A 21 0.55 -23.47 1.12
C GLU A 21 1.95 -23.38 1.74
N LEU A 22 2.68 -22.28 1.52
CA LEU A 22 4.08 -22.16 1.92
C LEU A 22 4.29 -21.42 3.24
N HIS A 23 3.23 -20.81 3.80
CA HIS A 23 3.26 -20.00 5.03
C HIS A 23 4.46 -19.04 5.15
N PRO A 24 4.75 -18.21 4.13
CA PRO A 24 5.83 -17.23 4.21
C PRO A 24 5.48 -16.09 5.17
N LYS A 25 6.49 -15.30 5.58
CA LYS A 25 6.28 -14.13 6.45
C LYS A 25 5.36 -13.10 5.82
N SER A 26 5.51 -12.87 4.52
CA SER A 26 4.60 -12.04 3.75
C SER A 26 4.64 -12.35 2.26
N ILE A 27 3.55 -12.06 1.55
CA ILE A 27 3.50 -12.01 0.09
C ILE A 27 2.97 -10.65 -0.33
N LYS A 28 3.71 -9.97 -1.21
CA LYS A 28 3.33 -8.67 -1.77
C LYS A 28 3.10 -8.82 -3.28
N VAL A 29 1.94 -8.41 -3.74
CA VAL A 29 1.64 -8.26 -5.16
C VAL A 29 1.95 -6.82 -5.56
N LEU A 30 2.93 -6.67 -6.45
CA LEU A 30 3.43 -5.40 -6.94
C LEU A 30 3.12 -5.26 -8.43
N GLN A 31 2.73 -4.07 -8.86
CA GLN A 31 2.62 -3.72 -10.27
C GLN A 31 3.86 -2.92 -10.68
N VAL A 32 4.50 -3.30 -11.79
CA VAL A 32 5.64 -2.57 -12.33
C VAL A 32 5.16 -1.23 -12.90
N LYS A 33 5.80 -0.14 -12.49
CA LYS A 33 5.57 1.19 -13.08
C LYS A 33 6.12 1.19 -14.49
N ALA A 34 5.34 1.70 -15.43
CA ALA A 34 5.85 1.91 -16.78
C ALA A 34 6.98 2.95 -16.72
N LYS A 35 8.11 2.67 -17.38
CA LYS A 35 9.22 3.62 -17.46
C LYS A 35 8.98 4.55 -18.64
N SER A 36 9.06 5.85 -18.41
CA SER A 36 9.08 6.83 -19.50
C SER A 36 10.41 6.73 -20.22
N VAL A 37 10.40 6.37 -21.50
CA VAL A 37 11.62 6.14 -22.29
C VAL A 37 12.04 7.40 -23.06
N LEU A 38 11.09 8.28 -23.38
CA LEU A 38 11.35 9.53 -24.09
C LEU A 38 10.58 10.69 -23.44
N THR A 39 11.31 11.77 -23.15
CA THR A 39 10.76 13.09 -22.80
C THR A 39 11.50 14.13 -23.64
N ARG A 40 10.85 14.69 -24.66
CA ARG A 40 11.38 15.81 -25.44
C ARG A 40 10.38 16.97 -25.37
N GLY A 41 10.77 18.10 -24.77
CA GLY A 41 10.07 19.39 -24.89
C GLY A 41 9.49 19.98 -23.59
N LEU A 42 9.41 21.33 -23.57
CA LEU A 42 9.00 22.19 -22.43
C LEU A 42 7.46 22.25 -22.21
N LEU A 43 6.65 21.49 -22.97
CA LEU A 43 5.18 21.43 -22.89
C LEU A 43 4.67 20.01 -23.26
N PRO A 44 3.46 19.59 -22.83
CA PRO A 44 3.14 18.19 -22.58
C PRO A 44 2.74 17.45 -23.87
N ASN A 45 3.69 16.89 -24.61
CA ASN A 45 3.34 16.07 -25.77
C ASN A 45 4.25 14.83 -25.89
N TYR A 46 3.62 13.68 -25.66
CA TYR A 46 4.12 12.31 -25.81
C TYR A 46 5.11 11.79 -24.74
N HIS A 47 4.54 11.19 -23.69
CA HIS A 47 5.27 10.24 -22.84
C HIS A 47 5.15 8.83 -23.42
N VAL A 48 6.17 8.37 -24.14
CA VAL A 48 6.24 6.96 -24.54
C VAL A 48 6.67 6.15 -23.32
N GLN A 49 5.74 5.38 -22.78
CA GLN A 49 5.97 4.49 -21.64
C GLN A 49 6.28 3.08 -22.16
N GLU A 50 7.49 2.59 -21.92
CA GLU A 50 7.82 1.19 -22.20
C GLU A 50 7.26 0.33 -21.07
N ILE A 51 6.31 -0.53 -21.44
CA ILE A 51 5.77 -1.56 -20.57
C ILE A 51 6.53 -2.83 -20.93
N GLY A 52 7.52 -3.20 -20.12
CA GLY A 52 8.22 -4.47 -20.29
C GLY A 52 7.25 -5.65 -20.26
N HIS A 53 7.70 -6.81 -20.77
CA HIS A 53 6.88 -8.04 -20.81
C HIS A 53 6.31 -8.46 -19.45
N ILE A 54 6.96 -8.04 -18.36
CA ILE A 54 6.56 -8.29 -16.97
C ILE A 54 5.75 -7.09 -16.44
N ARG A 55 4.49 -7.33 -16.08
CA ARG A 55 3.58 -6.28 -15.58
C ARG A 55 3.29 -6.39 -14.08
N PHE A 56 3.25 -7.60 -13.54
CA PHE A 56 3.05 -7.83 -12.10
C PHE A 56 4.16 -8.71 -11.53
N LEU A 57 4.43 -8.50 -10.25
CA LEU A 57 5.37 -9.28 -9.46
C LEU A 57 4.64 -9.79 -8.21
N ALA A 58 4.86 -11.05 -7.84
CA ALA A 58 4.51 -11.54 -6.50
C ALA A 58 5.81 -11.80 -5.75
N VAL A 59 6.06 -11.01 -4.70
CA VAL A 59 7.26 -11.10 -3.87
C VAL A 59 6.90 -11.84 -2.60
N LEU A 60 7.49 -13.01 -2.44
CA LEU A 60 7.31 -13.90 -1.31
C LEU A 60 8.52 -13.77 -0.38
N ASP A 61 8.26 -13.40 0.86
CA ASP A 61 9.24 -13.16 1.92
C ASP A 61 9.41 -14.39 2.80
N ARG A 62 10.56 -15.07 2.68
CA ARG A 62 10.94 -16.21 3.53
C ARG A 62 11.86 -15.81 4.69
N GLY A 63 12.06 -14.51 4.92
CA GLY A 63 12.93 -13.96 5.96
C GLY A 63 14.39 -13.84 5.55
N LYS A 64 15.02 -14.91 5.04
CA LYS A 64 16.42 -14.88 4.58
C LYS A 64 16.55 -14.54 3.09
N GLU A 65 15.57 -14.94 2.31
CA GLU A 65 15.53 -14.78 0.85
C GLU A 65 14.13 -14.33 0.40
N PHE A 66 14.09 -13.61 -0.72
CA PHE A 66 12.86 -13.35 -1.44
C PHE A 66 12.73 -14.30 -2.63
N ARG A 67 11.55 -14.86 -2.82
CA ARG A 67 11.17 -15.47 -4.10
C ARG A 67 10.25 -14.53 -4.85
N ILE A 68 10.67 -14.12 -6.04
CA ILE A 68 9.91 -13.21 -6.89
C ILE A 68 9.36 -13.99 -8.06
N TYR A 69 8.04 -14.01 -8.20
CA TYR A 69 7.35 -14.53 -9.37
C TYR A 69 6.99 -13.39 -10.34
N PHE A 70 7.19 -13.63 -11.63
CA PHE A 70 6.98 -12.68 -12.70
C PHE A 70 5.70 -13.00 -13.46
N PHE A 71 4.87 -11.99 -13.72
CA PHE A 71 3.60 -12.17 -14.42
C PHE A 71 3.49 -11.24 -15.63
N ASP A 72 2.90 -11.77 -16.70
CA ASP A 72 2.62 -11.03 -17.93
C ASP A 72 1.45 -10.04 -17.74
N LYS A 73 1.16 -9.28 -18.80
CA LYS A 73 -0.01 -8.37 -18.85
C LYS A 73 -1.37 -9.06 -18.69
N ASN A 74 -1.44 -10.38 -18.87
CA ASN A 74 -2.65 -11.20 -18.77
C ASN A 74 -2.80 -11.84 -17.37
N GLY A 75 -1.78 -11.76 -16.52
CA GLY A 75 -1.73 -12.40 -15.20
C GLY A 75 -1.26 -13.86 -15.24
N ASN A 76 -0.61 -14.29 -16.33
CA ASN A 76 0.02 -15.60 -16.45
C ASN A 76 1.42 -15.56 -15.83
N ASN A 77 1.80 -16.63 -15.13
CA ASN A 77 3.12 -16.76 -14.52
C ASN A 77 4.15 -17.07 -15.62
N ILE A 78 5.18 -16.23 -15.72
CA ILE A 78 6.31 -16.39 -16.66
C ILE A 78 7.44 -17.20 -15.99
N GLY A 79 7.50 -17.21 -14.66
CA GLY A 79 8.52 -17.90 -13.88
C GLY A 79 8.79 -17.21 -12.55
N GLY A 80 9.75 -17.72 -11.79
CA GLY A 80 10.19 -17.06 -10.57
C GLY A 80 11.66 -17.30 -10.26
N GLN A 81 12.27 -16.36 -9.55
CA GLN A 81 13.67 -16.38 -9.16
C GLN A 81 13.82 -16.03 -7.67
N ASN A 82 14.85 -16.61 -7.05
CA ASN A 82 15.23 -16.28 -5.68
C ASN A 82 16.23 -15.13 -5.71
N TYR A 83 16.10 -14.22 -4.74
CA TYR A 83 16.93 -13.04 -4.58
C TYR A 83 17.31 -12.88 -3.11
N ASP A 84 18.55 -12.50 -2.89
CA ASP A 84 19.03 -12.13 -1.55
C ASP A 84 18.48 -10.77 -1.12
N VAL A 85 18.14 -10.66 0.16
CA VAL A 85 17.60 -9.44 0.75
C VAL A 85 18.70 -8.39 0.89
N THR A 86 18.92 -7.59 -0.15
CA THR A 86 19.84 -6.45 -0.10
C THR A 86 19.07 -5.12 0.00
N PRO A 87 19.47 -4.18 0.89
CA PRO A 87 18.79 -2.88 1.03
C PRO A 87 18.72 -2.07 -0.28
N LYS A 88 19.77 -2.15 -1.11
CA LYS A 88 19.80 -1.51 -2.44
C LYS A 88 18.72 -2.06 -3.37
N PHE A 89 18.52 -3.39 -3.33
CA PHE A 89 17.52 -4.08 -4.16
C PHE A 89 16.10 -3.72 -3.74
N LEU A 90 15.81 -3.71 -2.43
CA LEU A 90 14.51 -3.29 -1.90
C LEU A 90 14.15 -1.85 -2.30
N LYS A 91 15.08 -0.90 -2.14
CA LYS A 91 14.88 0.49 -2.56
C LYS A 91 14.60 0.60 -4.07
N LYS A 92 15.29 -0.19 -4.89
CA LYS A 92 15.08 -0.21 -6.34
C LYS A 92 13.68 -0.75 -6.68
N LEU A 93 13.28 -1.84 -6.03
CA LEU A 93 11.97 -2.47 -6.20
C LEU A 93 10.83 -1.53 -5.80
N GLU A 94 10.94 -0.85 -4.66
CA GLU A 94 9.92 0.11 -4.19
C GLU A 94 9.78 1.32 -5.12
N LYS A 95 10.90 1.83 -5.66
CA LYS A 95 10.86 2.94 -6.62
C LYS A 95 10.17 2.53 -7.92
N SER A 96 10.46 1.34 -8.43
CA SER A 96 9.97 0.87 -9.74
C SER A 96 8.59 0.20 -9.70
N THR A 97 8.01 -0.03 -8.53
CA THR A 97 6.74 -0.76 -8.40
C THR A 97 5.71 -0.04 -7.55
N VAL A 98 4.45 -0.45 -7.67
CA VAL A 98 3.32 0.00 -6.85
C VAL A 98 2.72 -1.21 -6.15
N LEU A 99 2.62 -1.16 -4.82
CA LEU A 99 1.95 -2.20 -4.05
C LEU A 99 0.45 -2.22 -4.36
N LYS A 100 -0.07 -3.39 -4.74
CA LYS A 100 -1.50 -3.60 -4.99
C LYS A 100 -2.18 -4.41 -3.91
N THR A 101 -1.52 -5.45 -3.41
CA THR A 101 -2.09 -6.33 -2.38
C THR A 101 -0.96 -6.90 -1.54
N GLN A 102 -1.22 -7.11 -0.25
CA GLN A 102 -0.28 -7.72 0.68
C GLN A 102 -1.00 -8.76 1.53
N PHE A 103 -0.34 -9.90 1.77
CA PHE A 103 -0.72 -10.95 2.69
C PHE A 103 0.41 -11.15 3.72
N PRO A 104 0.12 -11.27 5.03
CA PRO A 104 -1.17 -10.99 5.65
C PRO A 104 -1.61 -9.54 5.37
N LYS A 105 -2.93 -9.29 5.38
CA LYS A 105 -3.44 -7.92 5.25
C LYS A 105 -2.85 -7.12 6.39
N LYS A 106 -2.14 -6.04 6.09
CA LYS A 106 -1.77 -5.07 7.14
C LYS A 106 -3.06 -4.64 7.80
N THR A 107 -3.14 -4.81 9.11
CA THR A 107 -4.19 -4.15 9.89
C THR A 107 -4.11 -2.66 9.56
N PRO A 108 -5.21 -2.02 9.14
CA PRO A 108 -5.22 -0.58 9.10
C PRO A 108 -4.76 -0.11 10.47
N ARG A 109 -3.81 0.83 10.52
CA ARG A 109 -3.55 1.50 11.79
C ARG A 109 -4.90 2.04 12.22
N GLU A 110 -5.40 1.59 13.37
CA GLU A 110 -6.42 2.33 14.08
C GLU A 110 -5.80 3.71 14.24
N PHE A 111 -6.27 4.67 13.46
CA PHE A 111 -6.10 6.05 13.86
C PHE A 111 -6.89 6.09 15.16
N GLU A 112 -6.20 6.09 16.31
CA GLU A 112 -6.80 6.65 17.51
C GLU A 112 -7.40 7.95 17.04
N ASP A 113 -8.73 8.04 17.13
CA ASP A 113 -9.50 9.13 16.56
C ASP A 113 -8.92 10.40 17.16
N SER A 114 -8.02 11.06 16.43
CA SER A 114 -7.25 12.18 16.97
C SER A 114 -8.20 13.27 17.46
N THR A 115 -9.37 13.34 16.82
CA THR A 115 -10.60 13.98 17.26
C THR A 115 -10.99 13.68 18.72
N LEU A 116 -11.05 12.41 19.15
CA LEU A 116 -11.32 12.02 20.55
C LEU A 116 -10.24 12.49 21.52
N LEU A 117 -8.97 12.41 21.12
CA LEU A 117 -7.85 12.90 21.94
C LEU A 117 -7.92 14.44 22.11
N PHE A 118 -8.10 15.16 21.02
CA PHE A 118 -8.26 16.62 21.02
C PHE A 118 -9.52 17.05 21.77
N GLN A 119 -10.63 16.31 21.64
CA GLN A 119 -11.87 16.59 22.36
C GLN A 119 -11.70 16.41 23.87
N LYS A 120 -11.03 15.34 24.33
CA LYS A 120 -10.72 15.15 25.76
C LYS A 120 -9.83 16.27 26.30
N ALA A 121 -8.81 16.68 25.55
CA ALA A 121 -7.92 17.77 25.95
C ALA A 121 -8.67 19.11 26.01
N PHE A 122 -9.49 19.40 25.00
CA PHE A 122 -10.30 20.61 24.93
C PHE A 122 -11.32 20.69 26.07
N SER A 123 -12.06 19.61 26.34
CA SER A 123 -13.04 19.58 27.43
C SER A 123 -12.40 19.87 28.79
N LYS A 124 -11.21 19.30 29.06
CA LYS A 124 -10.47 19.60 30.29
C LYS A 124 -10.11 21.08 30.40
N LEU A 125 -9.59 21.66 29.32
CA LEU A 125 -9.20 23.07 29.28
C LEU A 125 -10.41 23.99 29.45
N PHE A 126 -11.51 23.70 28.76
CA PHE A 126 -12.76 24.45 28.82
C PHE A 126 -13.34 24.48 30.24
N HIS A 127 -13.42 23.33 30.92
CA HIS A 127 -13.90 23.27 32.31
C HIS A 127 -12.98 24.01 33.28
N HIS A 128 -11.66 23.93 33.07
CA HIS A 128 -10.70 24.65 33.89
C HIS A 128 -10.87 26.18 33.75
N ILE A 129 -10.94 26.68 32.52
CA ILE A 129 -11.13 28.11 32.24
C ILE A 129 -12.47 28.61 32.81
N ASN A 130 -13.56 27.86 32.61
CA ASN A 130 -14.87 28.22 33.16
C ASN A 130 -14.88 28.25 34.70
N SER A 131 -14.18 27.31 35.34
CA SER A 131 -14.03 27.31 36.81
C SER A 131 -13.25 28.53 37.31
N VAL A 132 -12.20 28.95 36.59
CA VAL A 132 -11.39 30.12 36.97
C VAL A 132 -12.18 31.42 36.77
N LEU A 133 -12.97 31.51 35.70
CA LEU A 133 -13.72 32.73 35.36
C LEU A 133 -15.10 32.82 36.01
N GLY A 134 -15.54 31.78 36.72
CA GLY A 134 -16.89 31.72 37.32
C GLY A 134 -18.02 31.65 36.29
N ILE A 135 -17.70 31.29 35.03
CA ILE A 135 -18.64 31.27 33.92
C ILE A 135 -19.29 29.88 33.85
N ASN A 136 -20.60 29.81 34.03
CA ASN A 136 -21.34 28.55 33.97
C ASN A 136 -21.89 28.30 32.55
N HIS A 137 -20.99 28.13 31.57
CA HIS A 137 -21.38 27.85 30.19
C HIS A 137 -21.35 26.35 29.90
N LYS A 138 -22.47 25.79 29.42
CA LYS A 138 -22.54 24.39 28.96
C LYS A 138 -22.11 24.33 27.50
N TYR A 139 -20.98 23.66 27.23
CA TYR A 139 -20.55 23.39 25.86
C TYR A 139 -21.46 22.31 25.23
N PRO A 140 -22.04 22.53 24.05
CA PRO A 140 -22.88 21.51 23.42
C PRO A 140 -22.01 20.34 22.94
N TYR A 141 -22.33 19.14 23.42
CA TYR A 141 -21.75 17.89 22.91
C TYR A 141 -22.16 17.69 21.45
N THR A 142 -21.31 18.11 20.53
CA THR A 142 -21.35 17.69 19.12
C THR A 142 -20.00 17.00 18.90
N ILE A 143 -19.92 15.71 18.57
CA ILE A 143 -20.72 14.90 17.64
C ILE A 143 -20.88 13.51 18.28
N LEU A 144 -22.12 13.00 18.34
CA LEU A 144 -22.38 11.58 18.55
C LEU A 144 -21.88 10.84 17.31
N VAL A 145 -20.66 10.31 17.37
CA VAL A 145 -20.24 9.25 16.46
C VAL A 145 -20.92 7.97 16.99
N ARG A 146 -22.00 7.56 16.31
CA ARG A 146 -22.60 6.22 16.49
C ARG A 146 -21.70 5.16 15.90
#